data_AF-A0AAN7VGE4-F1
#
_entry.id   AF-A0AAN7VGE4-F1
#
_cell.length_a   1.000
_cell.length_b   1.000
_cell.length_c   1.000
_cell.angle_alpha   90.00
_cell.angle_beta   90.00
_cell.angle_gamma   90.00
#
_symmetry.space_group_name_H-M   'P 1'
#
loop_
_entity.id
_entity.type
_entity.pdbx_description
1 polymer ?
#
loop_
_entity_poly.entity_id
_entity_poly.type
_entity_poly.pdbx_seq_one_letter_code
_entity_poly.pdbx_strand_id
1 'polypeptide(L)'
;MLAYICYLSKIRKPSSLWSYYSMLKATLKMNHNVDIASYFGLFGFLKRKFDGYKTKKSKVFTKDNVETFWYEAPDEIYLMIKVALIFGLAGACRRQELANLEKDDIQEFQTSLLITLRDTNTKTNRMFSIVDDSKTPPLLSFYKKYADLRPPNIEFGRFF
;
A
#
# COMPACT_ATOMS: atom_id res chain seq x y z
N MET A 1 -3.68 21.88 -26.97
CA MET A 1 -3.70 21.23 -25.63
C MET A 1 -5.10 20.79 -25.18
N LEU A 2 -6.11 21.67 -25.20
CA LEU A 2 -7.49 21.31 -24.85
C LEU A 2 -8.05 20.16 -25.71
N ALA A 3 -7.80 20.18 -27.03
CA ALA A 3 -8.21 19.11 -27.94
C ALA A 3 -7.66 17.72 -27.54
N TYR A 4 -6.39 17.66 -27.14
CA TYR A 4 -5.74 16.44 -26.66
C TYR A 4 -6.39 15.91 -25.38
N ILE A 5 -6.61 16.77 -24.38
CA ILE A 5 -7.28 16.39 -23.13
C ILE A 5 -8.75 16.02 -23.36
N CYS A 6 -9.42 16.67 -24.31
CA CYS A 6 -10.77 16.32 -24.73
C CYS A 6 -10.80 14.90 -25.33
N TYR A 7 -9.87 14.58 -26.23
CA TYR A 7 -9.70 13.22 -26.76
C TYR A 7 -9.46 12.20 -25.64
N LEU A 8 -8.51 12.47 -24.74
CA LEU A 8 -8.24 11.59 -23.59
C LEU A 8 -9.47 11.39 -22.70
N SER A 9 -10.32 12.42 -22.54
CA SER A 9 -11.52 12.33 -21.70
C SER A 9 -12.56 11.34 -22.21
N LYS A 10 -12.48 10.94 -23.48
CA LYS A 10 -13.35 9.92 -24.07
C LYS A 10 -12.91 8.50 -23.71
N ILE A 11 -11.62 8.30 -23.41
CA ILE A 11 -11.01 6.97 -23.23
C ILE A 11 -10.42 6.75 -21.83
N ARG A 12 -10.23 7.80 -21.04
CA ARG A 12 -9.64 7.75 -19.70
C ARG A 12 -10.61 8.24 -18.63
N LYS A 13 -10.41 7.74 -17.41
CA LYS A 13 -11.16 8.17 -16.23
C LYS A 13 -10.77 9.60 -15.83
N PRO A 14 -11.68 10.37 -15.21
CA PRO A 14 -11.40 11.74 -14.76
C PRO A 14 -10.14 11.87 -13.87
N SER A 15 -9.90 10.93 -12.96
CA SER A 15 -8.68 10.93 -12.13
C SER A 15 -7.40 10.80 -12.97
N SER A 16 -7.41 9.97 -14.02
CA SER A 16 -6.28 9.85 -14.93
C SER A 16 -6.04 11.12 -15.72
N LEU A 17 -7.10 11.85 -16.12
CA LEU A 17 -6.95 13.14 -16.83
C LEU A 17 -6.15 14.15 -16.03
N TRP A 18 -6.37 14.22 -14.71
CA TRP A 18 -5.58 15.05 -13.81
C TRP A 18 -4.11 14.61 -13.79
N SER A 19 -3.81 13.32 -13.83
CA SER A 19 -2.43 12.82 -13.95
C SER A 19 -1.78 13.25 -15.27
N TYR A 20 -2.46 13.07 -16.40
CA TYR A 20 -1.95 13.52 -17.71
C TYR A 20 -1.72 15.04 -17.73
N TYR A 21 -2.65 15.82 -17.17
CA TYR A 21 -2.49 17.26 -17.03
C TYR A 21 -1.27 17.63 -16.18
N SER A 22 -1.08 16.98 -15.02
CA SER A 22 0.06 17.23 -14.14
C SER A 22 1.39 16.88 -14.80
N MET A 23 1.45 15.77 -15.54
CA MET A 23 2.63 15.39 -16.33
C MET A 23 2.94 16.46 -17.38
N LEU A 24 1.94 16.84 -18.18
CA LEU A 24 2.11 17.88 -19.21
C LEU A 24 2.53 19.22 -18.61
N LYS A 25 1.94 19.62 -17.47
CA LYS A 25 2.30 20.85 -16.76
C LYS A 25 3.77 20.84 -16.37
N ALA A 26 4.24 19.75 -15.78
CA ALA A 26 5.63 19.61 -15.37
C ALA A 26 6.58 19.65 -16.58
N THR A 27 6.30 18.86 -17.62
CA THR A 27 7.15 18.77 -18.82
C THR A 27 7.24 20.11 -19.55
N LEU A 28 6.11 20.79 -19.77
CA LEU A 28 6.11 22.08 -20.47
C LEU A 28 6.78 23.19 -19.66
N LYS A 29 6.62 23.17 -18.33
CA LYS A 29 7.31 24.11 -17.46
C LYS A 29 8.82 23.88 -17.47
N MET A 30 9.28 22.64 -17.38
CA MET A 30 10.72 22.32 -17.34
C MET A 30 11.42 22.52 -18.68
N ASN A 31 10.81 22.07 -19.78
CA ASN A 31 11.50 22.01 -21.08
C ASN A 31 11.24 23.24 -21.95
N HIS A 32 10.14 23.95 -21.70
CA HIS A 32 9.69 25.04 -22.58
C HIS A 32 9.31 26.31 -21.80
N ASN A 33 9.46 26.33 -20.48
CA ASN A 33 9.06 27.44 -19.60
C ASN A 33 7.61 27.91 -19.81
N VAL A 34 6.71 26.99 -20.18
CA VAL A 34 5.28 27.28 -20.39
C VAL A 34 4.47 26.83 -19.17
N ASP A 35 3.78 27.77 -18.50
CA ASP A 35 2.87 27.46 -17.41
C ASP A 35 1.41 27.37 -17.86
N ILE A 36 0.96 26.13 -18.07
CA ILE A 36 -0.42 25.81 -18.46
C ILE A 36 -1.43 25.94 -17.32
N ALA A 37 -0.99 26.23 -16.08
CA ALA A 37 -1.92 26.49 -14.97
C ALA A 37 -2.77 27.74 -15.21
N SER A 38 -2.24 28.68 -15.99
CA SER A 38 -2.95 29.88 -16.43
C SER A 38 -4.07 29.60 -17.46
N TYR A 39 -4.16 28.38 -18.00
CA TYR A 39 -5.10 28.04 -19.06
C TYR A 39 -6.46 27.66 -18.47
N PHE A 40 -7.24 28.68 -18.07
CA PHE A 40 -8.51 28.50 -17.36
C PHE A 40 -9.53 27.60 -18.07
N GLY A 41 -9.62 27.67 -19.41
CA GLY A 41 -10.52 26.81 -20.18
C GLY A 41 -10.19 25.32 -20.07
N LEU A 42 -8.89 24.99 -20.03
CA LEU A 42 -8.41 23.63 -19.83
C LEU A 42 -8.69 23.15 -18.40
N PHE A 43 -8.37 23.99 -17.41
CA PHE A 43 -8.60 23.68 -16.01
C PHE A 43 -10.10 23.50 -15.69
N GLY A 44 -10.94 24.39 -16.20
CA GLY A 44 -12.40 24.29 -16.07
C GLY A 44 -12.99 23.07 -16.77
N PHE A 45 -12.42 22.65 -17.90
CA PHE A 45 -12.80 21.38 -18.54
C PHE A 45 -12.47 20.17 -17.65
N LEU A 46 -11.27 20.13 -17.05
CA LEU A 46 -10.88 19.03 -16.15
C LEU A 46 -11.77 18.93 -14.91
N LYS A 47 -12.09 20.07 -14.29
CA LYS A 47 -13.04 20.12 -13.15
C LYS A 47 -14.40 19.55 -13.52
N ARG A 48 -14.99 20.03 -14.62
CA ARG A 48 -16.32 19.56 -15.07
C ARG A 48 -16.36 18.07 -15.41
N LYS A 49 -15.25 17.49 -15.89
CA LYS A 49 -15.16 16.04 -16.11
C LYS A 49 -15.14 15.23 -14.81
N PHE A 50 -14.78 15.86 -13.69
CA PHE A 50 -14.76 15.21 -12.38
C PHE A 50 -16.10 15.33 -11.64
N ASP A 51 -16.98 16.25 -12.04
CA ASP A 51 -18.29 16.42 -11.42
C ASP A 51 -19.10 15.11 -11.47
N GLY A 52 -19.59 14.66 -10.31
CA GLY A 52 -20.33 13.41 -10.17
C GLY A 52 -19.48 12.13 -10.34
N TYR A 53 -18.18 12.23 -10.59
CA TYR A 53 -17.32 11.06 -10.74
C TYR A 53 -17.14 10.32 -9.41
N LYS A 54 -17.59 9.06 -9.37
CA LYS A 54 -17.37 8.17 -8.22
C LYS A 54 -16.10 7.36 -8.43
N THR A 55 -15.12 7.55 -7.56
CA THR A 55 -13.87 6.78 -7.57
C THR A 55 -14.12 5.31 -7.22
N LYS A 56 -13.52 4.39 -7.97
CA LYS A 56 -13.48 2.98 -7.59
C LYS A 56 -12.59 2.83 -6.35
N LYS A 57 -13.14 2.28 -5.26
CA LYS A 57 -12.39 1.89 -4.07
C LYS A 57 -12.15 0.38 -4.06
N SER A 58 -11.10 -0.06 -3.38
CA SER A 58 -10.89 -1.48 -3.08
C SER A 58 -12.02 -2.02 -2.21
N LYS A 59 -12.29 -3.32 -2.31
CA LYS A 59 -13.21 -3.98 -1.36
C LYS A 59 -12.63 -3.86 0.05
N VAL A 60 -13.49 -3.57 1.01
CA VAL A 60 -13.13 -3.54 2.43
C VAL A 60 -13.55 -4.88 3.00
N PHE A 61 -12.60 -5.60 3.63
CA PHE A 61 -12.89 -6.87 4.29
C PHE A 61 -13.63 -6.60 5.60
N THR A 62 -14.64 -7.41 5.89
CA THR A 62 -15.32 -7.41 7.19
C THR A 62 -14.52 -8.24 8.20
N LYS A 63 -14.88 -8.10 9.48
CA LYS A 63 -14.35 -8.96 10.54
C LYS A 63 -14.56 -10.44 10.21
N ASP A 64 -15.76 -10.83 9.79
CA ASP A 64 -16.08 -12.21 9.41
C ASP A 64 -15.21 -12.70 8.26
N ASN A 65 -14.93 -11.87 7.24
CA ASN A 65 -14.03 -12.27 6.15
C ASN A 65 -12.62 -12.58 6.66
N VAL A 66 -12.13 -11.77 7.61
CA VAL A 66 -10.82 -11.96 8.23
C VAL A 66 -10.82 -13.23 9.09
N GLU A 67 -11.84 -13.43 9.92
CA GLU A 67 -11.96 -14.61 10.79
C GLU A 67 -12.12 -15.91 9.98
N THR A 68 -12.97 -15.93 8.96
CA THR A 68 -13.12 -17.07 8.04
C THR A 68 -11.77 -17.41 7.38
N PHE A 69 -11.08 -16.42 6.82
CA PHE A 69 -9.75 -16.65 6.25
C PHE A 69 -8.76 -17.18 7.31
N TRP A 70 -8.85 -16.65 8.52
CA TRP A 70 -7.97 -17.04 9.60
C TRP A 70 -8.10 -18.52 9.99
N TYR A 71 -9.33 -18.96 10.25
CA TYR A 71 -9.62 -20.28 10.79
C TYR A 71 -9.75 -21.36 9.70
N GLU A 72 -10.25 -21.02 8.52
CA GLU A 72 -10.56 -22.03 7.49
C GLU A 72 -9.46 -22.17 6.43
N ALA A 73 -8.65 -21.13 6.19
CA ALA A 73 -7.62 -21.22 5.15
C ALA A 73 -6.45 -22.11 5.61
N PRO A 74 -5.98 -23.06 4.79
CA PRO A 74 -4.89 -23.96 5.16
C PRO A 74 -3.54 -23.23 5.23
N ASP A 75 -2.81 -23.44 6.33
CA ASP A 75 -1.50 -22.81 6.55
C ASP A 75 -0.46 -23.22 5.50
N GLU A 76 -0.52 -24.45 5.00
CA GLU A 76 0.40 -24.98 3.98
C GLU A 76 0.42 -24.12 2.71
N ILE A 77 -0.66 -23.41 2.43
CA ILE A 77 -0.81 -22.53 1.26
C ILE A 77 -0.73 -21.06 1.67
N TYR A 78 -1.33 -20.70 2.81
CA TYR A 78 -1.62 -19.30 3.15
C TYR A 78 -0.85 -18.76 4.35
N LEU A 79 0.08 -19.50 4.96
CA LEU A 79 0.82 -19.06 6.16
C LEU A 79 1.48 -17.69 5.98
N MET A 80 2.23 -17.49 4.88
CA MET A 80 2.86 -16.20 4.58
C MET A 80 1.84 -15.07 4.50
N ILE A 81 0.70 -15.32 3.85
CA ILE A 81 -0.36 -14.33 3.66
C ILE A 81 -1.06 -14.02 4.99
N LYS A 82 -1.26 -15.03 5.86
CA LYS A 82 -1.77 -14.83 7.22
C LYS A 82 -0.82 -13.93 8.01
N VAL A 83 0.48 -14.18 7.99
CA VAL A 83 1.47 -13.32 8.65
C VAL A 83 1.47 -11.90 8.07
N ALA A 84 1.44 -11.76 6.75
CA ALA A 84 1.34 -10.46 6.08
C ALA A 84 0.05 -9.70 6.47
N LEU A 85 -1.07 -10.41 6.65
CA LEU A 85 -2.33 -9.83 7.10
C LEU A 85 -2.22 -9.32 8.55
N ILE A 86 -1.56 -10.04 9.45
CA ILE A 86 -1.31 -9.59 10.83
C ILE A 86 -0.54 -8.26 10.81
N PHE A 87 0.57 -8.23 10.10
CA PHE A 87 1.43 -7.04 10.01
C PHE A 87 0.68 -5.89 9.32
N GLY A 88 -0.10 -6.19 8.28
CA GLY A 88 -0.95 -5.25 7.58
C GLY A 88 -2.03 -4.63 8.47
N LEU A 89 -2.71 -5.43 9.30
CA LEU A 89 -3.77 -4.98 10.19
C LEU A 89 -3.22 -4.20 11.39
N ALA A 90 -2.16 -4.70 12.04
CA ALA A 90 -1.56 -4.06 13.20
C ALA A 90 -0.84 -2.75 12.84
N GLY A 91 -0.09 -2.76 11.74
CA GLY A 91 0.72 -1.62 11.31
C GLY A 91 0.06 -0.72 10.27
N ALA A 92 -1.11 -1.06 9.73
CA ALA A 92 -1.67 -0.41 8.52
C ALA A 92 -0.63 -0.34 7.37
N CYS A 93 0.11 -1.43 7.19
CA CYS A 93 1.28 -1.45 6.31
C CYS A 93 0.90 -1.36 4.83
N ARG A 94 1.65 -0.54 4.06
CA ARG A 94 1.56 -0.56 2.60
C ARG A 94 2.24 -1.80 2.02
N ARG A 95 1.85 -2.20 0.82
CA ARG A 95 2.47 -3.33 0.10
C ARG A 95 4.00 -3.23 0.03
N GLN A 96 4.53 -2.04 -0.26
CA GLN A 96 5.98 -1.84 -0.36
C GLN A 96 6.68 -1.90 1.00
N GLU A 97 6.02 -1.46 2.08
CA GLU A 97 6.55 -1.56 3.44
C GLU A 97 6.69 -3.03 3.84
N LEU A 98 5.68 -3.86 3.55
CA LEU A 98 5.76 -5.31 3.77
C LEU A 98 6.84 -5.97 2.90
N ALA A 99 6.87 -5.66 1.60
CA ALA A 99 7.83 -6.29 0.68
C ALA A 99 9.30 -5.93 0.96
N ASN A 100 9.55 -4.80 1.61
CA ASN A 100 10.89 -4.32 1.96
C ASN A 100 11.25 -4.60 3.42
N LEU A 101 10.34 -5.16 4.22
CA LEU A 101 10.61 -5.48 5.62
C LEU A 101 11.73 -6.51 5.70
N GLU A 102 12.77 -6.23 6.49
CA GLU A 102 13.85 -7.17 6.72
C GLU A 102 13.67 -7.90 8.06
N LYS A 103 14.31 -9.05 8.21
CA LYS A 103 14.29 -9.80 9.48
C LYS A 103 14.79 -8.96 10.66
N ASP A 104 15.79 -8.12 10.43
CA ASP A 104 16.45 -7.32 11.46
C ASP A 104 15.61 -6.09 11.85
N ASP A 105 14.51 -5.83 11.14
CA ASP A 105 13.50 -4.84 11.50
C ASP A 105 12.49 -5.36 12.52
N ILE A 106 12.52 -6.66 12.83
CA ILE A 106 11.61 -7.32 13.75
C ILE A 106 12.35 -7.67 15.03
N GLN A 107 11.93 -7.07 16.13
CA GLN A 107 12.45 -7.38 17.46
C GLN A 107 11.43 -8.23 18.22
N GLU A 108 11.86 -9.40 18.66
CA GLU A 108 11.05 -10.34 19.41
C GLU A 108 11.16 -10.10 20.92
N PHE A 109 10.02 -10.04 21.58
CA PHE A 109 9.88 -10.07 23.03
C PHE A 109 9.07 -11.30 23.45
N GLN A 110 8.97 -11.56 24.76
CA GLN A 110 8.27 -12.75 25.26
C GLN A 110 6.80 -12.82 24.82
N THR A 111 6.12 -11.67 24.76
CA THR A 111 4.68 -11.58 24.48
C THR A 111 4.34 -10.62 23.34
N SER A 112 5.35 -10.08 22.67
CA SER A 112 5.14 -9.10 21.60
C SER A 112 6.25 -9.08 20.57
N LEU A 113 5.95 -8.47 19.43
CA LEU A 113 6.90 -8.10 18.39
C LEU A 113 6.92 -6.58 18.28
N LEU A 114 8.09 -5.98 18.09
CA LEU A 114 8.24 -4.58 17.68
C LEU A 114 8.80 -4.55 16.26
N ILE A 115 8.06 -3.93 15.35
CA ILE A 115 8.39 -3.87 13.94
C ILE A 115 8.79 -2.44 13.60
N THR A 116 9.95 -2.29 12.96
CA THR A 116 10.47 -1.00 12.50
C THR A 116 10.34 -0.89 10.99
N LEU A 117 9.44 -0.04 10.52
CA LEU A 117 9.33 0.28 9.09
C LEU A 117 10.27 1.44 8.76
N ARG A 118 11.36 1.12 8.07
CA ARG A 118 12.29 2.13 7.51
C ARG A 118 11.66 2.71 6.25
N ASP A 119 11.31 3.99 6.27
CA ASP A 119 10.61 4.60 5.13
C ASP A 119 11.57 5.14 4.07
N THR A 120 11.19 4.93 2.81
CA THR A 120 11.83 5.45 1.59
C THR A 120 11.08 6.64 0.97
N ASN A 121 9.84 6.94 1.40
CA ASN A 121 8.98 7.98 0.79
C ASN A 121 8.79 9.25 1.62
N THR A 122 8.57 9.17 2.94
CA THR A 122 8.37 10.36 3.81
C THR A 122 9.59 10.72 4.65
N LYS A 123 10.68 9.93 4.55
CA LYS A 123 11.94 10.06 5.32
C LYS A 123 11.77 9.94 6.85
N THR A 124 10.63 9.43 7.33
CA THR A 124 10.41 9.17 8.75
C THR A 124 10.20 7.69 8.99
N ASN A 125 11.01 7.10 9.87
CA ASN A 125 10.79 5.74 10.34
C ASN A 125 9.54 5.70 11.22
N ARG A 126 8.80 4.60 11.16
CA ARG A 126 7.68 4.35 12.08
C ARG A 126 7.77 2.95 12.67
N MET A 127 7.32 2.80 13.90
CA MET A 127 7.30 1.53 14.60
C MET A 127 5.87 1.16 14.99
N PHE A 128 5.58 -0.12 15.07
CA PHE A 128 4.34 -0.64 15.64
C PHE A 128 4.59 -1.96 16.35
N SER A 129 3.70 -2.29 17.29
CA SER A 129 3.80 -3.53 18.07
C SER A 129 2.69 -4.50 17.69
N ILE A 130 3.01 -5.78 17.69
CA ILE A 130 2.04 -6.89 17.65
C ILE A 130 2.11 -7.56 19.02
N VAL A 131 0.97 -7.70 19.69
CA VAL A 131 0.88 -8.29 21.03
C VAL A 131 -0.14 -9.41 20.96
N ASP A 132 0.19 -10.58 21.52
CA ASP A 132 -0.81 -11.62 21.71
C ASP A 132 -1.77 -11.16 22.83
N ASP A 133 -3.08 -11.21 22.56
CA ASP A 133 -4.09 -11.06 23.59
C ASP A 133 -5.01 -12.28 23.64
N SER A 134 -5.83 -12.38 24.68
CA SER A 134 -6.76 -13.50 24.86
C SER A 134 -7.96 -13.50 23.91
N LYS A 135 -8.14 -12.44 23.10
CA LYS A 135 -9.27 -12.24 22.19
C LYS A 135 -8.90 -12.40 20.73
N THR A 136 -7.61 -12.44 20.42
CA THR A 136 -7.04 -12.62 19.11
C THR A 136 -6.43 -14.01 19.00
N PRO A 137 -6.39 -14.57 17.79
CA PRO A 137 -5.65 -15.81 17.59
C PRO A 137 -4.18 -15.60 17.96
N PRO A 138 -3.41 -16.65 18.27
CA PRO A 138 -2.02 -16.53 18.71
C PRO A 138 -1.13 -16.00 17.59
N LEU A 139 -1.07 -14.67 17.43
CA LEU A 139 -0.43 -13.95 16.33
C LEU A 139 1.07 -14.26 16.29
N LEU A 140 1.70 -14.31 17.47
CA LEU A 140 3.12 -14.66 17.58
C LEU A 140 3.39 -16.10 17.15
N SER A 141 2.44 -17.02 17.30
CA SER A 141 2.63 -18.41 16.84
C SER A 141 2.71 -18.51 15.31
N PHE A 142 1.90 -17.72 14.59
CA PHE A 142 1.96 -17.67 13.13
C PHE A 142 3.25 -17.03 12.63
N TYR A 143 3.67 -15.95 13.29
CA TYR A 143 4.96 -15.33 13.01
C TYR A 143 6.10 -16.35 13.19
N LYS A 144 6.18 -17.03 14.33
CA LYS A 144 7.22 -18.02 14.61
C LYS A 144 7.21 -19.16 13.59
N LYS A 145 6.03 -19.74 13.34
CA LYS A 145 5.86 -20.80 12.34
C LYS A 145 6.37 -20.40 10.96
N TYR A 146 6.19 -19.13 10.56
CA TYR A 146 6.71 -18.63 9.29
C TYR A 146 8.21 -18.30 9.34
N ALA A 147 8.67 -17.67 10.42
CA ALA A 147 10.08 -17.33 10.61
C ALA A 147 10.98 -18.58 10.64
N ASP A 148 10.51 -19.67 11.25
CA ASP A 148 11.21 -20.95 11.34
C ASP A 148 11.34 -21.67 9.99
N LEU A 149 10.49 -21.34 9.00
CA LEU A 149 10.63 -21.87 7.63
C LEU A 149 11.81 -21.26 6.88
N ARG A 150 12.44 -20.21 7.43
CA ARG A 150 13.54 -19.52 6.77
C ARG A 150 14.81 -20.38 6.77
N PRO A 151 15.37 -20.71 5.59
CA PRO A 151 16.67 -21.37 5.51
C PRO A 151 17.81 -20.56 6.16
N PRO A 152 18.79 -21.22 6.79
CA PRO A 152 19.86 -20.56 7.54
C PRO A 152 20.84 -19.74 6.69
N ASN A 153 21.01 -20.10 5.41
CA ASN A 153 22.01 -19.51 4.51
C ASN A 153 21.36 -18.69 3.38
N ILE A 154 20.59 -17.67 3.73
CA ILE A 154 19.98 -16.75 2.75
C ILE A 154 20.75 -15.43 2.73
N GLU A 155 21.17 -15.01 1.54
CA GLU A 155 21.89 -13.73 1.33
C GLU A 155 20.99 -12.49 1.45
N PHE A 156 19.70 -12.60 1.14
CA PHE A 156 18.77 -11.46 1.14
C PHE A 156 18.06 -11.30 2.49
N GLY A 157 18.06 -10.08 3.06
CA GLY A 157 17.49 -9.80 4.38
C GLY A 157 15.96 -9.75 4.47
N ARG A 158 15.25 -9.78 3.34
CA ARG A 158 13.78 -9.66 3.30
C ARG A 158 13.08 -10.74 4.11
N PHE A 159 12.09 -10.34 4.88
CA PHE A 159 11.30 -11.23 5.73
C PHE A 159 10.24 -12.02 4.94
N PHE A 160 9.53 -11.36 4.01
CA PHE A 160 8.53 -11.97 3.13
C PHE A 160 9.09 -12.39 1.77
#